data_AF-A0A8B8G736-F1
#
_entry.id   AF-A0A8B8G736-F1
#
_cell.length_a   1.000
_cell.length_b   1.000
_cell.length_c   1.000
_cell.angle_alpha   90.00
_cell.angle_beta   90.00
_cell.angle_gamma   90.00
#
_symmetry.space_group_name_H-M   'P 1'
#
loop_
_entity.id
_entity.type
_entity.pdbx_description
1 polymer ?
#
loop_
_entity_poly.entity_id
_entity_poly.type
_entity_poly.pdbx_seq_one_letter_code
_entity_poly.pdbx_strand_id
1 'polypeptide(L)'
;MTIRFLRKYYDLNITMNLEEYEFKDRTKVKRHRKPINRTTKRTITFDEKSRSEFLTGFHKRKLARKKKAREDFEKKLKEEKKRIKAEARETFKKLTNSHPFVPEPLDLVTQEYSLENHTVQICDLSTDEIAKSNNWIGSNQVIYEDDKKSDDDEEVDSENNDDTEDVPGMSFNSLKEIKKAIKKQASETVQNSKVFKMKNKIERIKDKKKAKRKKLLESKRKKWLKKKGKKVK
;
A
#
# COMPACT_ATOMS: atom_id res chain seq x y z
N MET A 1 -41.55 5.01 34.57
CA MET A 1 -40.46 5.67 35.33
C MET A 1 -39.10 5.22 34.81
N THR A 2 -38.50 5.87 33.80
CA THR A 2 -37.08 5.63 33.43
C THR A 2 -36.47 6.64 32.44
N ILE A 3 -37.25 7.54 31.80
CA ILE A 3 -36.68 8.45 30.78
C ILE A 3 -36.22 9.81 31.38
N ARG A 4 -36.69 10.18 32.58
CA ARG A 4 -36.29 11.45 33.23
C ARG A 4 -34.96 11.39 33.98
N PHE A 5 -34.42 10.19 34.27
CA PHE A 5 -33.21 10.05 35.08
C PHE A 5 -31.92 10.13 34.26
N LEU A 6 -31.97 9.74 32.98
CA LEU A 6 -30.78 9.76 32.11
C LEU A 6 -30.40 11.15 31.62
N ARG A 7 -31.33 12.11 31.55
CA ARG A 7 -31.01 13.48 31.12
C ARG A 7 -30.16 14.23 32.14
N LYS A 8 -30.28 13.91 33.43
CA LYS A 8 -29.45 14.50 34.49
C LYS A 8 -27.99 14.05 34.42
N TYR A 9 -27.70 12.85 33.94
CA TYR A 9 -26.33 12.31 33.88
C TYR A 9 -25.53 12.72 32.64
N TYR A 10 -26.19 13.10 31.54
CA TYR A 10 -25.50 13.62 30.35
C TYR A 10 -25.30 15.14 30.38
N ASP A 11 -26.10 15.88 31.14
CA ASP A 11 -25.96 17.34 31.27
C ASP A 11 -24.83 17.75 32.26
N LEU A 12 -24.39 16.85 33.16
CA LEU A 12 -23.31 17.10 34.13
C LEU A 12 -21.89 16.83 33.60
N ASN A 13 -21.73 16.13 32.47
CA ASN A 13 -20.42 15.83 31.88
C ASN A 13 -20.05 16.73 30.69
N ILE A 14 -20.94 17.62 30.26
CA ILE A 14 -20.65 18.64 29.24
C ILE A 14 -20.07 19.92 29.88
N THR A 15 -20.22 20.09 31.19
CA THR A 15 -19.87 21.33 31.90
C THR A 15 -18.46 21.38 32.47
N MET A 16 -17.64 20.34 32.33
CA MET A 16 -16.31 20.27 32.97
C MET A 16 -15.12 20.33 31.99
N ASN A 17 -15.28 20.90 30.80
CA ASN A 17 -14.17 21.25 29.89
C ASN A 17 -14.54 22.36 28.90
N LEU A 18 -15.20 23.39 29.41
CA LEU A 18 -15.29 24.68 28.74
C LEU A 18 -14.40 25.63 29.52
N GLU A 19 -13.12 25.66 29.14
CA GLU A 19 -12.28 26.82 29.43
C GLU A 19 -13.08 28.06 29.02
N GLU A 20 -13.29 28.95 29.99
CA GLU A 20 -14.05 30.18 29.87
C GLU A 20 -13.50 31.01 28.71
N TYR A 21 -14.13 30.88 27.55
CA TYR A 21 -13.88 31.79 26.44
C TYR A 21 -14.65 33.08 26.75
N GLU A 22 -14.01 33.97 27.51
CA GLU A 22 -14.51 35.32 27.75
C GLU A 22 -14.87 35.98 26.42
N PHE A 23 -16.17 36.08 26.13
CA PHE A 23 -16.68 36.87 25.03
C PHE A 23 -16.55 38.35 25.42
N LYS A 24 -15.35 38.90 25.25
CA LYS A 24 -15.09 40.33 25.46
C LYS A 24 -15.99 41.14 24.54
N ASP A 25 -16.96 41.84 25.12
CA ASP A 25 -17.76 42.84 24.43
C ASP A 25 -16.81 43.83 23.76
N ARG A 26 -16.71 43.71 22.44
CA ARG A 26 -15.93 44.62 21.60
C ARG A 26 -16.69 45.94 21.53
N THR A 27 -16.60 46.73 22.59
CA THR A 27 -16.93 48.15 22.52
C THR A 27 -16.17 48.72 21.32
N LYS A 28 -16.90 49.38 20.41
CA LYS A 28 -16.35 49.84 19.12
C LYS A 28 -15.35 50.95 19.39
N VAL A 29 -14.10 50.58 19.66
CA VAL A 29 -12.97 51.51 19.67
C VAL A 29 -12.93 52.15 18.29
N LYS A 30 -13.24 53.45 18.21
CA LYS A 30 -13.13 54.25 16.99
C LYS A 30 -11.65 54.39 16.64
N ARG A 31 -11.09 53.37 15.99
CA ARG A 31 -9.72 53.42 15.46
C ARG A 31 -9.72 54.39 14.29
N HIS A 32 -8.89 55.44 14.36
CA HIS A 32 -8.59 56.25 13.19
C HIS A 32 -8.03 55.34 12.09
N ARG A 33 -8.70 55.34 10.93
CA ARG A 33 -8.25 54.55 9.77
C ARG A 33 -6.93 55.14 9.29
N LYS A 34 -5.86 54.34 9.30
CA LYS A 34 -4.60 54.72 8.66
C LYS A 34 -4.87 55.05 7.19
N PRO A 35 -4.21 56.08 6.62
CA PRO A 35 -4.40 56.43 5.22
C PRO A 35 -4.05 55.21 4.35
N ILE A 36 -4.99 54.83 3.47
CA ILE A 36 -4.84 53.65 2.61
C ILE A 36 -3.68 53.91 1.64
N ASN A 37 -2.63 53.11 1.75
CA ASN A 37 -1.49 53.20 0.84
C ASN A 37 -1.96 52.94 -0.60
N ARG A 38 -1.84 53.97 -1.45
CA ARG A 38 -2.31 53.96 -2.84
C ARG A 38 -1.60 52.90 -3.68
N THR A 39 -0.38 52.49 -3.34
CA THR A 39 0.37 51.45 -4.09
C THR A 39 -0.18 50.04 -3.87
N THR A 40 -0.73 49.75 -2.68
CA THR A 40 -1.38 48.46 -2.38
C THR A 40 -2.85 48.38 -2.81
N LYS A 41 -3.40 49.46 -3.38
CA LYS A 41 -4.80 49.46 -3.86
C LYS A 41 -4.90 48.54 -5.08
N ARG A 42 -5.70 47.48 -4.95
CA ARG A 42 -6.05 46.60 -6.07
C ARG A 42 -7.20 47.23 -6.85
N THR A 43 -6.96 47.63 -8.09
CA THR A 43 -8.00 48.07 -9.02
C THR A 43 -8.73 46.84 -9.56
N ILE A 44 -10.05 46.77 -9.34
CA ILE A 44 -10.89 45.72 -9.92
C ILE A 44 -11.29 46.18 -11.31
N THR A 45 -10.51 45.79 -12.32
CA THR A 45 -10.86 45.99 -13.72
C THR A 45 -11.63 44.77 -14.22
N PHE A 46 -12.78 45.00 -14.85
CA PHE A 46 -13.56 43.93 -15.44
C PHE A 46 -13.08 43.67 -16.86
N ASP A 47 -12.21 42.69 -17.03
CA ASP A 47 -11.86 42.20 -18.35
C ASP A 47 -13.06 41.48 -18.95
N GLU A 48 -13.63 42.01 -20.03
CA GLU A 48 -14.83 41.47 -20.67
C GLU A 48 -14.66 40.01 -21.12
N LYS A 49 -13.45 39.64 -21.53
CA LYS A 49 -13.09 38.25 -21.90
C LYS A 49 -13.12 37.32 -20.69
N SER A 50 -12.61 37.76 -19.53
CA SER A 50 -12.68 36.99 -18.28
C SER A 50 -14.13 36.85 -17.79
N ARG A 51 -14.94 37.91 -17.97
CA ARG A 51 -16.37 37.93 -17.64
C ARG A 51 -17.15 36.97 -18.52
N SER A 52 -16.91 36.98 -19.84
CA SER A 52 -17.60 36.08 -20.77
C SER A 52 -17.23 34.61 -20.50
N GLU A 53 -15.96 34.30 -20.22
CA GLU A 53 -15.54 32.97 -19.81
C GLU A 53 -16.11 32.56 -18.45
N PHE A 54 -16.21 33.49 -17.49
CA PHE A 54 -16.84 33.22 -16.21
C PHE A 54 -18.33 32.90 -16.38
N LEU A 55 -19.07 33.69 -17.15
CA LEU A 55 -20.51 33.52 -17.35
C LEU A 55 -20.85 32.30 -18.23
N THR A 56 -20.05 31.98 -19.24
CA THR A 56 -20.35 30.83 -20.15
C THR A 56 -19.63 29.55 -19.74
N GLY A 57 -18.52 29.64 -19.01
CA GLY A 57 -17.62 28.54 -18.68
C GLY A 57 -18.11 27.58 -17.58
N PHE A 58 -19.41 27.53 -17.27
CA PHE A 58 -19.95 26.61 -16.25
C PHE A 58 -19.64 25.14 -16.54
N HIS A 59 -19.69 24.74 -17.82
CA HIS A 59 -19.34 23.38 -18.23
C HIS A 59 -17.85 23.11 -17.98
N LYS A 60 -16.97 24.04 -18.37
CA LYS A 60 -15.52 23.97 -18.10
C LYS A 60 -15.24 23.80 -16.61
N ARG A 61 -15.86 24.64 -15.75
CA ARG A 61 -15.74 24.52 -14.28
C ARG A 61 -16.27 23.21 -13.73
N LYS A 62 -17.40 22.71 -14.25
CA LYS A 62 -17.96 21.41 -13.86
C LYS A 62 -17.01 20.27 -14.21
N LEU A 63 -16.39 20.30 -15.40
CA LEU A 63 -15.38 19.33 -15.79
C LEU A 63 -14.11 19.45 -14.93
N ALA A 64 -13.63 20.67 -14.68
CA ALA A 64 -12.47 20.91 -13.82
C ALA A 64 -12.69 20.36 -12.40
N ARG A 65 -13.85 20.63 -11.79
CA ARG A 65 -14.22 20.04 -10.47
C ARG A 65 -14.25 18.51 -10.50
N LYS A 66 -14.79 17.91 -11.58
CA LYS A 66 -14.80 16.45 -11.74
C LYS A 66 -13.39 15.87 -11.90
N LYS A 67 -12.52 16.57 -12.63
CA LYS A 67 -11.12 16.19 -12.84
C LYS A 67 -10.35 16.26 -11.52
N LYS A 68 -10.42 17.40 -10.82
CA LYS A 68 -9.83 17.60 -9.49
C LYS A 68 -10.27 16.52 -8.49
N ALA A 69 -11.57 16.26 -8.38
CA ALA A 69 -12.07 15.23 -7.48
C ALA A 69 -11.58 13.80 -7.82
N ARG A 70 -11.28 13.52 -9.10
CA ARG A 70 -10.71 12.25 -9.54
C ARG A 70 -9.23 12.16 -9.18
N GLU A 71 -8.47 13.20 -9.47
CA GLU A 71 -7.03 13.29 -9.14
C GLU A 71 -6.81 13.21 -7.63
N ASP A 72 -7.59 13.95 -6.83
CA ASP A 72 -7.53 13.90 -5.37
C ASP A 72 -7.83 12.49 -4.83
N PHE A 73 -8.73 11.74 -5.49
CA PHE A 73 -9.04 10.37 -5.12
C PHE A 73 -7.92 9.39 -5.52
N GLU A 74 -7.30 9.57 -6.68
CA GLU A 74 -6.16 8.78 -7.15
C GLU A 74 -4.92 9.01 -6.28
N LYS A 75 -4.65 10.25 -5.87
CA LYS A 75 -3.59 10.59 -4.91
C LYS A 75 -3.76 9.84 -3.59
N LYS A 76 -4.98 9.87 -3.02
CA LYS A 76 -5.30 9.13 -1.79
C LYS A 76 -5.10 7.62 -1.94
N LEU A 77 -5.43 7.04 -3.10
CA LEU A 77 -5.16 5.62 -3.37
C LEU A 77 -3.66 5.32 -3.44
N LYS A 78 -2.86 6.22 -4.03
CA LYS A 78 -1.40 6.06 -4.12
C LYS A 78 -0.74 6.18 -2.76
N GLU A 79 -1.17 7.14 -1.95
CA GLU A 79 -0.71 7.34 -0.57
C GLU A 79 -1.05 6.12 0.30
N GLU A 80 -2.27 5.59 0.21
CA GLU A 80 -2.68 4.39 0.95
C GLU A 80 -1.84 3.18 0.57
N LYS A 81 -1.58 2.95 -0.73
CA LYS A 81 -0.68 1.89 -1.20
C LYS A 81 0.74 2.06 -0.68
N LYS A 82 1.25 3.30 -0.68
CA LYS A 82 2.59 3.60 -0.16
C LYS A 82 2.66 3.32 1.33
N ARG A 83 1.62 3.69 2.10
CA ARG A 83 1.52 3.43 3.53
C ARG A 83 1.55 1.93 3.84
N ILE A 84 0.71 1.14 3.17
CA ILE A 84 0.66 -0.33 3.35
C ILE A 84 2.02 -0.98 3.01
N LYS A 85 2.69 -0.52 1.93
CA LYS A 85 4.03 -1.03 1.57
C LYS A 85 5.09 -0.68 2.62
N ALA A 86 5.03 0.52 3.19
CA ALA A 86 5.94 0.94 4.25
C ALA A 86 5.70 0.14 5.54
N GLU A 87 4.44 0.00 5.96
CA GLU A 87 4.04 -0.82 7.11
C GLU A 87 4.55 -2.26 6.95
N ALA A 88 4.36 -2.88 5.77
CA ALA A 88 4.84 -4.23 5.49
C ALA A 88 6.37 -4.36 5.57
N ARG A 89 7.12 -3.35 5.10
CA ARG A 89 8.59 -3.32 5.21
C ARG A 89 9.05 -3.17 6.66
N GLU A 90 8.39 -2.33 7.43
CA GLU A 90 8.70 -2.15 8.85
C GLU A 90 8.38 -3.41 9.67
N THR A 91 7.26 -4.08 9.39
CA THR A 91 6.94 -5.35 10.04
C THR A 91 7.96 -6.43 9.71
N PHE A 92 8.41 -6.50 8.45
CA PHE A 92 9.46 -7.43 8.04
C PHE A 92 10.78 -7.13 8.75
N LYS A 93 11.23 -5.86 8.77
CA LYS A 93 12.46 -5.44 9.47
C LYS A 93 12.41 -5.73 10.97
N LYS A 94 11.25 -5.55 11.61
CA LYS A 94 11.07 -5.89 13.04
C LYS A 94 11.20 -7.39 13.27
N LEU A 95 10.65 -8.21 12.38
CA LEU A 95 10.74 -9.67 12.47
C LEU A 95 12.18 -10.14 12.26
N THR A 96 12.89 -9.62 11.25
CA THR A 96 14.29 -9.99 10.99
C THR A 96 15.22 -9.55 12.12
N ASN A 97 15.04 -8.32 12.65
CA ASN A 97 15.88 -7.81 13.73
C ASN A 97 15.67 -8.53 15.07
N SER A 98 14.56 -9.26 15.24
CA SER A 98 14.29 -10.02 16.47
C SER A 98 15.15 -11.28 16.58
N HIS A 99 15.70 -11.77 15.46
CA HIS A 99 16.65 -12.87 15.43
C HIS A 99 17.99 -12.32 14.92
N PRO A 100 18.87 -11.79 15.80
CA PRO A 100 20.19 -11.37 15.37
C PRO A 100 20.89 -12.56 14.74
N PHE A 101 21.50 -12.34 13.57
CA PHE A 101 22.46 -13.29 13.00
C PHE A 101 23.56 -13.49 14.04
N VAL A 102 23.59 -14.67 14.65
CA VAL A 102 24.68 -15.08 15.53
C VAL A 102 25.76 -15.56 14.58
N PRO A 103 26.91 -14.86 14.47
CA PRO A 103 28.04 -15.40 13.74
C PRO A 103 28.34 -16.78 14.31
N GLU A 104 28.42 -17.78 13.44
CA GLU A 104 28.94 -19.06 13.87
C GLU A 104 30.35 -18.82 14.42
N PRO A 105 30.65 -19.22 15.67
CA PRO A 105 31.96 -18.99 16.24
C PRO A 105 32.99 -19.82 15.46
N LEU A 106 33.62 -19.19 14.45
CA LEU A 106 34.72 -19.75 13.66
C LEU A 106 35.85 -20.26 14.56
N ASP A 107 36.10 -19.59 15.68
CA ASP A 107 37.17 -19.92 16.64
C ASP A 107 36.97 -21.25 17.38
N LEU A 108 35.78 -21.86 17.32
CA LEU A 108 35.54 -23.20 17.86
C LEU A 108 35.91 -24.32 16.87
N VAL A 109 36.08 -23.99 15.59
CA VAL A 109 36.33 -24.96 14.51
C VAL A 109 37.82 -25.22 14.31
N THR A 110 38.69 -24.24 14.58
CA THR A 110 40.14 -24.38 14.42
C THR A 110 40.84 -24.49 15.77
N GLN A 111 40.86 -25.69 16.34
CA GLN A 111 41.59 -25.95 17.59
C GLN A 111 43.03 -26.40 17.26
N GLU A 112 43.99 -25.59 17.69
CA GLU A 112 45.43 -25.92 17.62
C GLU A 112 45.85 -26.72 18.86
N TYR A 113 46.39 -27.91 18.66
CA TYR A 113 46.91 -28.78 19.71
C TYR A 113 48.43 -28.84 19.63
N SER A 114 49.11 -28.36 20.67
CA SER A 114 50.57 -28.48 20.80
C SER A 114 50.93 -29.78 21.50
N LEU A 115 51.50 -30.74 20.77
CA LEU A 115 52.13 -31.92 21.34
C LEU A 115 53.63 -31.67 21.59
N GLU A 116 54.29 -32.60 22.29
CA GLU A 116 55.69 -32.46 22.74
C GLU A 116 56.71 -32.28 21.59
N ASN A 117 56.39 -32.77 20.39
CA ASN A 117 57.30 -32.73 19.23
C ASN A 117 56.75 -31.98 18.01
N HIS A 118 55.45 -31.63 17.97
CA HIS A 118 54.81 -30.97 16.83
C HIS A 118 53.43 -30.40 17.19
N THR A 119 52.97 -29.42 16.41
CA THR A 119 51.64 -28.81 16.53
C THR A 119 50.72 -29.34 15.44
N VAL A 120 49.49 -29.75 15.81
CA VAL A 120 48.46 -30.20 14.86
C VAL A 120 47.26 -29.27 14.92
N GLN A 121 46.78 -28.83 13.76
CA GLN A 121 45.57 -28.03 13.62
C GLN A 121 44.46 -28.91 13.03
N ILE A 122 43.34 -29.03 13.73
CA ILE A 122 42.15 -29.73 13.22
C ILE A 122 41.32 -28.68 12.47
N CYS A 123 41.16 -28.86 11.17
CA CYS A 123 40.33 -28.03 10.31
C CYS A 123 39.50 -28.92 9.40
N ASP A 124 38.25 -28.53 9.14
CA ASP A 124 37.42 -29.18 8.15
C ASP A 124 37.94 -28.84 6.76
N LEU A 125 38.70 -29.75 6.16
CA LEU A 125 39.20 -29.62 4.80
C LEU A 125 38.13 -30.11 3.81
N SER A 126 37.77 -29.24 2.86
CA SER A 126 36.92 -29.67 1.74
C SER A 126 37.68 -30.62 0.83
N THR A 127 37.00 -31.65 0.33
CA THR A 127 37.57 -32.63 -0.62
C THR A 127 38.17 -31.96 -1.85
N ASP A 128 37.61 -30.82 -2.27
CA ASP A 128 38.08 -30.07 -3.43
C ASP A 128 39.37 -29.30 -3.16
N GLU A 129 39.61 -28.85 -1.93
CA GLU A 129 40.86 -28.16 -1.54
C GLU A 129 42.03 -29.14 -1.50
N ILE A 130 41.81 -30.32 -0.92
CA ILE A 130 42.77 -31.43 -0.91
C ILE A 130 43.07 -31.88 -2.35
N ALA A 131 42.05 -31.95 -3.19
CA ALA A 131 42.21 -32.34 -4.58
C ALA A 131 43.03 -31.31 -5.38
N LYS A 132 42.80 -30.01 -5.14
CA LYS A 132 43.59 -28.93 -5.76
C LYS A 132 45.06 -28.97 -5.34
N SER A 133 45.36 -29.19 -4.05
CA SER A 133 46.74 -29.22 -3.57
C SER A 133 47.53 -30.44 -4.06
N ASN A 134 46.86 -31.57 -4.22
CA ASN A 134 47.48 -32.85 -4.60
C ASN A 134 47.30 -33.22 -6.08
N ASN A 135 46.78 -32.29 -6.90
CA ASN A 135 46.41 -32.53 -8.31
C ASN A 135 45.50 -33.75 -8.50
N TRP A 136 44.63 -34.05 -7.54
CA TRP A 136 43.64 -35.12 -7.65
C TRP A 136 42.39 -34.64 -8.38
N ILE A 137 41.65 -35.60 -8.94
CA ILE A 137 40.32 -35.34 -9.48
C ILE A 137 39.41 -35.10 -8.26
N GLY A 138 38.89 -33.87 -8.15
CA GLY A 138 38.02 -33.45 -7.05
C GLY A 138 36.62 -34.05 -7.12
N SER A 139 35.67 -33.47 -6.39
CA SER A 139 34.28 -33.95 -6.43
C SER A 139 33.69 -33.85 -7.84
N ASN A 140 32.94 -34.88 -8.25
CA ASN A 140 32.35 -34.93 -9.59
C ASN A 140 31.12 -34.01 -9.65
N GLN A 141 31.30 -32.78 -10.11
CA GLN A 141 30.22 -31.80 -10.29
C GLN A 141 29.81 -31.73 -11.75
N VAL A 142 28.49 -31.77 -12.01
CA VAL A 142 27.93 -31.58 -13.35
C VAL A 142 27.97 -30.09 -13.67
N ILE A 143 28.75 -29.69 -14.67
CA ILE A 143 28.83 -28.30 -15.13
C ILE A 143 27.69 -28.06 -16.13
N TYR A 144 26.70 -27.25 -15.75
CA TYR A 144 25.67 -26.77 -16.66
C TYR A 144 26.19 -25.55 -17.45
N GLU A 145 25.72 -25.36 -18.69
CA GLU A 145 26.25 -24.31 -19.58
C GLU A 145 26.01 -22.88 -19.06
N ASP A 146 25.07 -22.70 -18.13
CA ASP A 146 24.72 -21.40 -17.55
C ASP A 146 25.71 -20.92 -16.46
N ASP A 147 26.48 -21.82 -15.83
CA ASP A 147 27.37 -21.48 -14.71
C ASP A 147 28.74 -20.91 -15.13
N LYS A 148 29.02 -20.82 -16.44
CA LYS A 148 30.35 -20.39 -16.94
C LYS A 148 30.59 -18.89 -17.00
N LYS A 149 29.62 -18.03 -16.63
CA LYS A 149 29.83 -16.56 -16.54
C LYS A 149 28.83 -15.89 -15.59
N SER A 150 29.27 -15.42 -14.43
CA SER A 150 28.88 -14.12 -13.81
C SER A 150 29.39 -13.98 -12.37
N ASP A 151 30.65 -13.55 -12.23
CA ASP A 151 31.01 -12.59 -11.17
C ASP A 151 30.55 -11.20 -11.67
N ASP A 152 29.25 -10.92 -11.61
CA ASP A 152 28.69 -9.55 -11.51
C ASP A 152 27.19 -9.64 -11.22
N ASP A 153 26.72 -8.73 -10.38
CA ASP A 153 25.37 -8.64 -9.82
C ASP A 153 24.22 -8.94 -10.82
N GLU A 154 23.47 -10.03 -10.61
CA GLU A 154 22.08 -10.13 -11.07
C GLU A 154 21.18 -10.76 -9.98
N GLU A 155 20.09 -10.05 -9.66
CA GLU A 155 18.95 -10.54 -8.88
C GLU A 155 18.32 -11.75 -9.60
N VAL A 156 18.69 -12.97 -9.20
CA VAL A 156 18.04 -14.19 -9.72
C VAL A 156 16.76 -14.45 -8.93
N ASP A 157 15.62 -14.19 -9.57
CA ASP A 157 14.30 -14.69 -9.18
C ASP A 157 14.32 -16.22 -9.33
N SER A 158 14.74 -16.90 -8.26
CA SER A 158 14.84 -18.35 -8.22
C SER A 158 13.44 -18.96 -8.10
N GLU A 159 12.79 -19.17 -9.25
CA GLU A 159 11.69 -20.13 -9.39
C GLU A 159 12.26 -21.55 -9.31
N ASN A 160 12.65 -21.98 -8.10
CA ASN A 160 13.03 -23.37 -7.87
C ASN A 160 11.77 -24.23 -7.69
N ASN A 161 11.62 -25.16 -8.65
CA ASN A 161 10.92 -26.42 -8.46
C ASN A 161 11.59 -27.15 -7.31
N ASP A 162 10.82 -27.54 -6.30
CA ASP A 162 11.28 -28.48 -5.29
C ASP A 162 10.14 -29.47 -5.03
N ASP A 163 10.23 -30.60 -5.72
CA ASP A 163 9.48 -31.81 -5.44
C ASP A 163 10.16 -32.51 -4.25
N THR A 164 10.03 -31.94 -3.06
CA THR A 164 10.34 -32.63 -1.81
C THR A 164 9.15 -33.50 -1.42
N GLU A 165 9.33 -34.81 -1.36
CA GLU A 165 8.29 -35.74 -0.93
C GLU A 165 7.84 -35.46 0.52
N ASP A 166 6.53 -35.31 0.69
CA ASP A 166 5.88 -34.99 1.97
C ASP A 166 5.93 -36.19 2.93
N VAL A 167 6.69 -36.08 4.02
CA VAL A 167 6.67 -37.05 5.13
C VAL A 167 5.41 -36.81 6.00
N PRO A 168 4.52 -37.81 6.17
CA PRO A 168 3.29 -37.63 6.95
C PRO A 168 3.57 -37.31 8.43
N GLY A 169 2.98 -36.22 8.94
CA GLY A 169 3.07 -35.81 10.35
C GLY A 169 4.00 -34.61 10.63
N MET A 170 4.79 -34.16 9.64
CA MET A 170 5.67 -32.99 9.73
C MET A 170 5.35 -31.95 8.64
N SER A 171 4.08 -31.82 8.23
CA SER A 171 3.67 -30.86 7.21
C SER A 171 3.70 -29.44 7.78
N PHE A 172 4.87 -28.81 7.80
CA PHE A 172 4.95 -27.36 7.75
C PHE A 172 4.16 -26.92 6.52
N ASN A 173 3.20 -25.99 6.66
CA ASN A 173 2.42 -25.47 5.53
C ASN A 173 3.37 -25.27 4.35
N SER A 174 3.13 -25.94 3.22
CA SER A 174 4.06 -25.92 2.10
C SER A 174 4.46 -24.48 1.79
N LEU A 175 5.69 -24.23 1.30
CA LEU A 175 6.13 -22.87 0.95
C LEU A 175 5.08 -22.13 0.10
N LYS A 176 4.32 -22.87 -0.72
CA LYS A 176 3.16 -22.40 -1.50
C LYS A 176 2.01 -21.88 -0.62
N GLU A 177 1.64 -22.58 0.45
CA GLU A 177 0.63 -22.15 1.41
C GLU A 177 1.05 -20.93 2.22
N ILE A 178 2.32 -20.84 2.62
CA ILE A 178 2.88 -19.65 3.28
C ILE A 178 2.80 -18.44 2.33
N LYS A 179 3.27 -18.57 1.08
CA LYS A 179 3.16 -17.53 0.05
C LYS A 179 1.69 -17.11 -0.18
N LYS A 180 0.76 -18.07 -0.20
CA LYS A 180 -0.69 -17.81 -0.36
C LYS A 180 -1.28 -17.07 0.84
N ALA A 181 -0.90 -17.43 2.06
CA ALA A 181 -1.34 -16.76 3.29
C ALA A 181 -0.86 -15.30 3.33
N ILE A 182 0.42 -15.05 2.99
CA ILE A 182 0.99 -13.70 2.91
C ILE A 182 0.24 -12.86 1.87
N LYS A 183 -0.01 -13.42 0.67
CA LYS A 183 -0.78 -12.74 -0.39
C LYS A 183 -2.20 -12.42 0.06
N LYS A 184 -2.85 -13.33 0.79
CA LYS A 184 -4.20 -13.14 1.34
C LYS A 184 -4.23 -12.00 2.36
N GLN A 185 -3.31 -12.00 3.33
CA GLN A 185 -3.17 -10.93 4.32
C GLN A 185 -2.90 -9.56 3.67
N ALA A 186 -2.01 -9.51 2.66
CA ALA A 186 -1.76 -8.29 1.89
C ALA A 186 -3.01 -7.81 1.13
N SER A 187 -3.81 -8.74 0.58
CA SER A 187 -5.06 -8.39 -0.10
C SER A 187 -6.14 -7.88 0.87
N GLU A 188 -6.24 -8.46 2.06
CA GLU A 188 -7.22 -8.09 3.09
C GLU A 188 -6.93 -6.70 3.67
N THR A 189 -5.67 -6.38 3.95
CA THR A 189 -5.26 -5.05 4.43
C THR A 189 -5.61 -3.97 3.41
N VAL A 190 -5.34 -4.20 2.12
CA VAL A 190 -5.74 -3.29 1.03
C VAL A 190 -7.26 -3.18 0.93
N GLN A 191 -7.98 -4.31 0.98
CA GLN A 191 -9.45 -4.34 0.89
C GLN A 191 -10.12 -3.65 2.08
N ASN A 192 -9.50 -3.69 3.25
CA ASN A 192 -10.03 -3.09 4.46
C ASN A 192 -9.86 -1.57 4.53
N SER A 193 -8.96 -0.99 3.72
CA SER A 193 -8.74 0.45 3.66
C SER A 193 -10.01 1.23 3.28
N LYS A 194 -10.21 2.37 3.96
CA LYS A 194 -11.39 3.24 3.75
C LYS A 194 -11.47 3.75 2.31
N VAL A 195 -10.33 4.08 1.72
CA VAL A 195 -10.23 4.60 0.34
C VAL A 195 -10.62 3.53 -0.68
N PHE A 196 -10.18 2.28 -0.49
CA PHE A 196 -10.53 1.16 -1.37
C PHE A 196 -12.01 0.77 -1.24
N LYS A 197 -12.56 0.70 -0.02
CA LYS A 197 -14.00 0.48 0.21
C LYS A 197 -14.84 1.55 -0.49
N MET A 198 -14.41 2.81 -0.44
CA MET A 198 -15.07 3.91 -1.13
C MET A 198 -14.99 3.77 -2.66
N LYS A 199 -13.84 3.33 -3.21
CA LYS A 199 -13.69 3.04 -4.65
C LYS A 199 -14.69 1.98 -5.11
N ASN A 200 -14.75 0.85 -4.41
CA ASN A 200 -15.66 -0.25 -4.74
C ASN A 200 -17.13 0.17 -4.65
N LYS A 201 -17.49 1.00 -3.66
CA LYS A 201 -18.85 1.56 -3.56
C LYS A 201 -19.20 2.42 -4.76
N ILE A 202 -18.28 3.28 -5.21
CA ILE A 202 -18.48 4.14 -6.39
C ILE A 202 -18.66 3.29 -7.65
N GLU A 203 -17.84 2.24 -7.81
CA GLU A 203 -17.89 1.32 -8.95
C GLU A 203 -19.23 0.56 -8.99
N ARG A 204 -19.66 -0.03 -7.87
CA ARG A 204 -20.99 -0.68 -7.77
C ARG A 204 -22.12 0.25 -8.17
N ILE A 205 -22.07 1.52 -7.78
CA ILE A 205 -23.09 2.52 -8.15
C ILE A 205 -23.06 2.78 -9.67
N LYS A 206 -21.86 2.88 -10.27
CA LYS A 206 -21.71 3.05 -11.73
C LYS A 206 -22.27 1.85 -12.48
N ASP A 207 -21.96 0.64 -12.04
CA ASP A 207 -22.42 -0.60 -12.68
C ASP A 207 -23.93 -0.76 -12.56
N LYS A 208 -24.49 -0.49 -11.38
CA LYS A 208 -25.96 -0.46 -11.18
C LYS A 208 -26.64 0.52 -12.13
N LYS A 209 -26.07 1.70 -12.34
CA LYS A 209 -26.59 2.70 -13.30
C LYS A 209 -26.46 2.23 -14.75
N LYS A 210 -25.33 1.60 -15.12
CA LYS A 210 -25.09 1.04 -16.46
C LYS A 210 -26.07 -0.10 -16.76
N ALA A 211 -26.27 -1.01 -15.81
CA ALA A 211 -27.23 -2.11 -15.92
C ALA A 211 -28.67 -1.60 -16.09
N LYS A 212 -29.10 -0.61 -15.28
CA LYS A 212 -30.42 0.03 -15.43
C LYS A 212 -30.59 0.67 -16.80
N ARG A 213 -29.58 1.39 -17.30
CA ARG A 213 -29.60 1.98 -18.65
C ARG A 213 -29.71 0.91 -19.75
N LYS A 214 -28.95 -0.18 -19.64
CA LYS A 214 -28.98 -1.30 -20.60
C LYS A 214 -30.38 -1.94 -20.64
N LYS A 215 -30.96 -2.24 -19.47
CA LYS A 215 -32.33 -2.77 -19.35
C LYS A 215 -33.38 -1.83 -19.97
N LEU A 216 -33.24 -0.51 -19.75
CA LEU A 216 -34.14 0.48 -20.35
C LEU A 216 -34.01 0.54 -21.87
N LEU A 217 -32.78 0.48 -22.39
CA LEU A 217 -32.55 0.46 -23.84
C LEU A 217 -33.13 -0.79 -24.48
N GLU A 218 -32.92 -1.94 -23.83
CA GLU A 218 -33.42 -3.23 -24.29
C GLU A 218 -34.95 -3.29 -24.27
N SER A 219 -35.59 -2.76 -23.22
CA SER A 219 -37.06 -2.69 -23.17
C SER A 219 -37.64 -1.76 -24.24
N LYS A 220 -37.00 -0.61 -24.51
CA LYS A 220 -37.36 0.27 -25.63
C LYS A 220 -37.21 -0.44 -26.98
N ARG A 221 -36.10 -1.16 -27.19
CA ARG A 221 -35.86 -1.95 -28.41
C ARG A 221 -36.92 -3.04 -28.58
N LYS A 222 -37.26 -3.79 -27.53
CA LYS A 222 -38.32 -4.82 -27.57
C LYS A 222 -39.68 -4.23 -27.94
N LYS A 223 -40.06 -3.09 -27.33
CA LYS A 223 -41.30 -2.37 -27.69
C LYS A 223 -41.32 -1.92 -29.15
N TRP A 224 -40.20 -1.39 -29.65
CA TRP A 224 -40.09 -0.95 -31.04
C TRP A 224 -40.20 -2.12 -32.02
N LEU A 225 -39.53 -3.24 -31.74
CA LEU A 225 -39.62 -4.47 -32.56
C LEU A 225 -41.04 -5.02 -32.59
N LYS A 226 -41.73 -5.06 -31.44
CA LYS A 226 -43.15 -5.46 -31.34
C LYS A 226 -44.05 -4.56 -32.19
N LYS A 227 -43.85 -3.23 -32.17
CA LYS A 227 -44.60 -2.27 -33.01
C LYS A 227 -44.36 -2.51 -34.51
N LYS A 228 -43.19 -3.02 -34.90
CA LYS A 228 -42.84 -3.33 -36.29
C LYS A 228 -43.19 -4.77 -36.71
N GLY A 229 -43.89 -5.55 -35.88
CA GLY A 229 -44.24 -6.94 -36.17
C GLY A 229 -43.04 -7.90 -36.26
N LYS A 230 -41.83 -7.45 -35.89
CA LYS A 230 -40.61 -8.26 -35.95
C LYS A 230 -40.44 -9.02 -34.63
N LYS A 231 -40.31 -10.34 -34.68
CA LYS A 231 -40.02 -11.16 -33.48
C LYS A 231 -38.67 -10.78 -32.90
N VAL A 232 -38.63 -10.65 -31.58
CA VAL A 232 -37.39 -10.52 -30.81
C VAL A 232 -36.77 -11.92 -30.75
N LYS A 233 -35.66 -12.15 -31.45
CA LYS A 233 -34.76 -13.29 -31.17
C LYS A 233 -33.97 -13.01 -29.90
#